data_AF-A0A4V3HRW8-F1
#
_entry.id   AF-A0A4V3HRW8-F1
#
_cell.length_a   1.000
_cell.length_b   1.000
_cell.length_c   1.000
_cell.angle_alpha   90.00
_cell.angle_beta   90.00
_cell.angle_gamma   90.00
#
_symmetry.space_group_name_H-M   'P 1'
#
loop_
_entity.id
_entity.type
_entity.pdbx_description
1 polymer ?
#
loop_
_entity_poly.entity_id
_entity_poly.type
_entity_poly.pdbx_seq_one_letter_code
_entity_poly.pdbx_strand_id
1 'polypeptide(L)'
;MAEPRSSTGTSPPPYDAVPQTCQDMCLPTALVLVGQSIHLLTPDSPPLYHLSLGIASLSDITTEVELSRVEPKRDGSERQRHIYDLRYMRSGPGGYYKLPSDSPHYFIERASRRVPGLQDLGLKKSHLLVPAKACMTAVPVDIRGKTSKYGIPNFVKDGVPVFRIDRNRWTDAQGALIASMNETTDKQHSLVITAALPRAQFDMLVALWCCKLWKSGVAKAEKVHEGIDGVRRKMRLAREFGFKGSTMGPGGAAGAF
;
A
#
# COMPACT_ATOMS: atom_id res chain seq x y z
N MET A 1 -14.51 -68.45 38.94
CA MET A 1 -15.05 -67.16 39.41
C MET A 1 -13.92 -66.16 39.43
N ALA A 2 -14.21 -64.93 39.00
CA ALA A 2 -13.27 -63.95 38.45
C ALA A 2 -12.41 -63.19 39.49
N GLU A 3 -11.20 -62.81 39.06
CA GLU A 3 -10.37 -61.75 39.68
C GLU A 3 -11.08 -60.38 39.64
N PRO A 4 -10.85 -59.50 40.63
CA PRO A 4 -11.01 -58.07 40.44
C PRO A 4 -9.65 -57.42 40.12
N ARG A 5 -9.48 -56.98 38.88
CA ARG A 5 -8.41 -56.06 38.47
C ARG A 5 -8.81 -54.64 38.86
N SER A 6 -8.03 -54.01 39.72
CA SER A 6 -8.11 -52.58 40.04
C SER A 6 -7.78 -51.75 38.80
N SER A 7 -8.78 -51.07 38.25
CA SER A 7 -8.67 -50.14 37.14
C SER A 7 -8.10 -48.80 37.61
N THR A 8 -6.80 -48.59 37.44
CA THR A 8 -6.18 -47.28 37.50
C THR A 8 -6.59 -46.48 36.26
N GLY A 9 -7.65 -45.68 36.41
CA GLY A 9 -8.07 -44.71 35.42
C GLY A 9 -7.08 -43.56 35.34
N THR A 10 -6.05 -43.70 34.50
CA THR A 10 -5.18 -42.60 34.10
C THR A 10 -5.96 -41.67 33.17
N SER A 11 -6.71 -40.73 33.75
CA SER A 11 -7.30 -39.62 33.00
C SER A 11 -6.16 -38.75 32.46
N PRO A 12 -6.08 -38.50 31.14
CA PRO A 12 -5.11 -37.55 30.59
C PRO A 12 -5.43 -36.14 31.11
N PRO A 13 -4.43 -35.25 31.22
CA PRO A 13 -4.64 -33.91 31.75
C PRO A 13 -5.69 -33.15 30.93
N PRO A 14 -6.51 -32.29 31.55
CA PRO A 14 -7.53 -31.50 30.86
C PRO A 14 -6.88 -30.61 29.79
N TYR A 15 -7.30 -30.78 28.53
CA TYR A 15 -6.83 -30.00 27.40
C TYR A 15 -7.63 -28.70 27.31
N ASP A 16 -7.58 -27.84 28.33
CA ASP A 16 -8.23 -26.52 28.28
C ASP A 16 -7.40 -25.49 29.04
N ALA A 17 -6.48 -24.86 28.31
CA ALA A 17 -6.12 -23.45 28.38
C ALA A 17 -4.78 -23.23 27.64
N VAL A 18 -4.74 -23.45 26.33
CA VAL A 18 -3.86 -22.59 25.52
C VAL A 18 -4.62 -21.27 25.44
N PRO A 19 -4.11 -20.15 25.97
CA PRO A 19 -4.73 -18.87 25.71
C PRO A 19 -4.74 -18.67 24.19
N GLN A 20 -5.91 -18.77 23.55
CA GLN A 20 -6.11 -18.43 22.14
C GLN A 20 -6.08 -16.90 21.95
N THR A 21 -5.15 -16.22 22.61
CA THR A 21 -4.98 -14.78 22.63
C THR A 21 -3.49 -14.39 22.68
N CYS A 22 -2.59 -15.20 22.12
CA CYS A 22 -1.34 -14.63 21.62
C CYS A 22 -1.64 -14.02 20.25
N GLN A 23 -2.06 -12.75 20.23
CA GLN A 23 -1.84 -11.96 19.03
C GLN A 23 -0.34 -12.09 18.72
N ASP A 24 -0.01 -12.71 17.60
CA ASP A 24 1.36 -12.96 17.17
C ASP A 24 2.07 -11.60 17.03
N MET A 25 2.72 -11.15 18.11
CA MET A 25 3.38 -9.85 18.19
C MET A 25 4.72 -9.96 17.48
N CYS A 26 4.92 -9.11 16.48
CA CYS A 26 6.18 -8.96 15.78
C CYS A 26 7.07 -8.02 16.58
N LEU A 27 8.27 -8.48 16.92
CA LEU A 27 9.24 -7.66 17.64
C LEU A 27 9.80 -6.54 16.74
N PRO A 28 10.31 -5.44 17.32
CA PRO A 28 11.07 -4.42 16.59
C PRO A 28 12.19 -5.06 15.77
N THR A 29 12.33 -4.63 14.51
CA THR A 29 13.30 -5.22 13.58
C THR A 29 13.57 -4.30 12.39
N ALA A 30 14.53 -4.63 11.53
CA ALA A 30 14.75 -3.96 10.26
C ALA A 30 14.40 -4.88 9.08
N LEU A 31 13.79 -4.30 8.05
CA LEU A 31 13.48 -4.97 6.79
C LEU A 31 14.29 -4.34 5.66
N VAL A 32 14.72 -5.18 4.73
CA VAL A 32 15.54 -4.77 3.58
C VAL A 32 14.90 -5.32 2.31
N LEU A 33 14.60 -4.43 1.36
CA LEU A 33 14.08 -4.83 0.04
C LEU A 33 15.24 -5.06 -0.93
N VAL A 34 15.28 -6.24 -1.54
CA VAL A 34 16.23 -6.63 -2.59
C VAL A 34 15.46 -7.24 -3.76
N GLY A 35 15.41 -6.51 -4.88
CA GLY A 35 14.63 -6.92 -6.05
C GLY A 35 13.13 -7.04 -5.72
N GLN A 36 12.63 -8.29 -5.69
CA GLN A 36 11.25 -8.65 -5.38
C GLN A 36 11.05 -9.17 -3.94
N SER A 37 12.14 -9.34 -3.18
CA SER A 37 12.11 -10.03 -1.89
C SER A 37 12.40 -9.06 -0.75
N ILE A 38 11.73 -9.26 0.39
CA ILE A 38 11.95 -8.48 1.61
C ILE A 38 12.55 -9.40 2.66
N HIS A 39 13.74 -9.02 3.11
CA HIS A 39 14.60 -9.77 4.02
C HIS A 39 14.63 -9.12 5.40
N LEU A 40 15.01 -9.89 6.40
CA LEU A 40 15.14 -9.47 7.79
C LEU A 40 16.59 -9.07 8.07
N LEU A 41 16.81 -7.84 8.55
CA LEU A 41 18.10 -7.24 8.92
C LEU A 41 19.11 -7.11 7.76
N THR A 42 19.37 -8.17 7.01
CA THR A 42 20.41 -8.28 5.98
C THR A 42 19.86 -8.92 4.70
N PRO A 43 20.42 -8.58 3.52
CA PRO A 43 19.97 -9.15 2.25
C PRO A 43 20.17 -10.68 2.15
N ASP A 44 21.11 -11.25 2.90
CA ASP A 44 21.42 -12.68 2.89
C ASP A 44 20.49 -13.52 3.79
N SER A 45 19.58 -12.89 4.53
CA SER A 45 18.63 -13.63 5.37
C SER A 45 17.59 -14.35 4.50
N PRO A 46 16.90 -15.37 5.03
CA PRO A 46 15.71 -15.90 4.37
C PRO A 46 14.68 -14.78 4.11
N PRO A 47 13.96 -14.80 2.97
CA PRO A 47 12.95 -13.80 2.65
C PRO A 47 11.72 -13.98 3.55
N LEU A 48 11.19 -12.88 4.08
CA LEU A 48 9.93 -12.87 4.83
C LEU A 48 8.72 -12.55 3.96
N TYR A 49 8.92 -11.76 2.91
CA TYR A 49 7.87 -11.40 1.97
C TYR A 49 8.41 -11.42 0.55
N HIS A 50 7.49 -11.64 -0.39
CA HIS A 50 7.75 -11.66 -1.82
C HIS A 50 6.72 -10.78 -2.54
N LEU A 51 7.19 -9.98 -3.48
CA LEU A 51 6.39 -9.14 -4.38
C LEU A 51 6.32 -9.79 -5.75
N SER A 52 5.18 -9.72 -6.44
CA SER A 52 5.08 -10.22 -7.81
C SER A 52 5.97 -9.44 -8.80
N LEU A 53 6.28 -8.17 -8.51
CA LEU A 53 7.10 -7.29 -9.33
C LEU A 53 8.09 -6.46 -8.49
N GLY A 54 9.23 -6.10 -9.09
CA GLY A 54 10.25 -5.26 -8.45
C GLY A 54 9.76 -3.83 -8.26
N ILE A 55 9.31 -3.49 -7.04
CA ILE A 55 8.56 -2.25 -6.77
C ILE A 55 9.35 -0.96 -6.97
N ALA A 56 10.68 -1.02 -6.85
CA ALA A 56 11.57 0.14 -7.00
C ALA A 56 11.72 0.60 -8.46
N SER A 57 11.46 -0.28 -9.44
CA SER A 57 11.61 -0.01 -10.88
C SER A 57 10.27 0.12 -11.61
N LEU A 58 9.15 0.17 -10.89
CA LEU A 58 7.83 0.23 -11.51
C LEU A 58 7.55 1.59 -12.13
N SER A 59 6.91 1.55 -13.30
CA SER A 59 6.38 2.73 -13.97
C SER A 59 4.96 3.05 -13.51
N ASP A 60 4.39 4.13 -14.08
CA ASP A 60 3.01 4.54 -13.88
C ASP A 60 1.98 3.73 -14.69
N ILE A 61 2.44 2.71 -15.43
CA ILE A 61 1.58 1.81 -16.23
C ILE A 61 1.13 0.62 -15.39
N THR A 62 1.99 0.15 -14.49
CA THR A 62 1.64 -0.93 -13.57
C THR A 62 0.51 -0.44 -12.66
N THR A 63 -0.52 -1.25 -12.47
CA THR A 63 -1.68 -0.90 -11.63
C THR A 63 -1.81 -1.80 -10.41
N GLU A 64 -1.15 -2.95 -10.41
CA GLU A 64 -1.27 -3.97 -9.38
C GLU A 64 0.05 -4.71 -9.15
N VAL A 65 0.35 -5.01 -7.89
CA VAL A 65 1.48 -5.84 -7.45
C VAL A 65 1.00 -6.67 -6.26
N GLU A 66 1.20 -7.98 -6.31
CA GLU A 66 0.82 -8.86 -5.21
C GLU A 66 1.92 -8.89 -4.17
N LEU A 67 1.54 -8.90 -2.89
CA LEU A 67 2.43 -9.09 -1.75
C LEU A 67 2.07 -10.41 -1.05
N SER A 68 3.01 -11.33 -1.03
CA SER A 68 2.91 -12.60 -0.35
C SER A 68 3.85 -12.67 0.85
N ARG A 69 3.38 -13.28 1.93
CA ARG A 69 4.20 -13.64 3.09
C ARG A 69 4.77 -15.03 2.91
N VAL A 70 6.06 -15.20 3.16
CA VAL A 70 6.72 -16.51 3.21
C VAL A 70 6.45 -17.12 4.58
N GLU A 71 5.79 -18.27 4.61
CA GLU A 71 5.51 -19.02 5.83
C GLU A 71 6.17 -20.39 5.77
N PRO A 72 6.87 -20.83 6.82
CA PRO A 72 7.38 -22.18 6.89
C PRO A 72 6.19 -23.16 7.03
N LYS A 73 6.21 -24.24 6.27
CA LYS A 73 5.33 -25.39 6.46
C LYS A 73 5.95 -26.36 7.45
N ARG A 74 5.11 -27.27 7.97
CA ARG A 74 5.51 -28.31 8.93
C ARG A 74 6.51 -29.31 8.34
N ASP A 75 6.56 -29.44 7.02
CA ASP A 75 7.48 -30.30 6.27
C ASP A 75 8.85 -29.64 6.02
N GLY A 76 9.06 -28.42 6.52
CA GLY A 76 10.28 -27.64 6.29
C GLY A 76 10.31 -26.92 4.94
N SER A 77 9.30 -27.10 4.08
CA SER A 77 9.17 -26.33 2.84
C SER A 77 8.55 -24.95 3.12
N GLU A 78 8.73 -24.02 2.19
CA GLU A 78 8.14 -22.68 2.31
C GLU A 78 6.82 -22.61 1.52
N ARG A 79 5.84 -21.88 2.05
CA ARG A 79 4.65 -21.50 1.30
C ARG A 79 4.55 -19.99 1.21
N GLN A 80 4.21 -19.51 0.02
CA GLN A 80 3.86 -18.11 -0.16
C GLN A 80 2.36 -17.96 0.06
N ARG A 81 2.01 -17.17 1.08
CA ARG A 81 0.62 -16.81 1.37
C ARG A 81 0.37 -15.40 0.86
N HIS A 82 -0.49 -15.28 -0.14
CA HIS A 82 -0.94 -13.98 -0.63
C HIS A 82 -1.72 -13.23 0.48
N ILE A 83 -1.27 -12.02 0.82
CA ILE A 83 -1.88 -11.19 1.88
C ILE A 83 -2.50 -9.89 1.35
N TYR A 84 -1.88 -9.23 0.37
CA TYR A 84 -2.31 -7.93 -0.12
C TYR A 84 -2.05 -7.75 -1.61
N ASP A 85 -3.01 -7.15 -2.29
CA ASP A 85 -2.82 -6.51 -3.59
C ASP A 85 -2.48 -5.03 -3.36
N LEU A 86 -1.31 -4.62 -3.83
CA LEU A 86 -0.86 -3.23 -3.86
C LEU A 86 -1.41 -2.61 -5.15
N ARG A 87 -2.25 -1.59 -5.05
CA ARG A 87 -2.94 -1.02 -6.22
C ARG A 87 -2.58 0.44 -6.45
N TYR A 88 -2.49 0.81 -7.72
CA TYR A 88 -2.27 2.16 -8.20
C TYR A 88 -3.38 2.60 -9.16
N MET A 89 -4.08 3.68 -8.80
CA MET A 89 -5.10 4.33 -9.62
C MET A 89 -4.57 5.66 -10.17
N ARG A 90 -4.42 5.71 -11.49
CA ARG A 90 -3.97 6.90 -12.22
C ARG A 90 -5.11 7.87 -12.50
N SER A 91 -6.25 7.34 -12.91
CA SER A 91 -7.38 8.12 -13.45
C SER A 91 -8.70 7.59 -12.92
N GLY A 92 -9.74 8.43 -13.01
CA GLY A 92 -11.12 7.99 -12.78
C GLY A 92 -11.62 7.02 -13.86
N PRO A 93 -12.88 6.57 -13.77
CA PRO A 93 -13.47 5.61 -14.69
C PRO A 93 -13.28 6.02 -16.15
N GLY A 94 -12.91 5.05 -16.99
CA GLY A 94 -12.69 5.26 -18.43
C GLY A 94 -11.45 6.10 -18.79
N GLY A 95 -10.68 6.59 -17.82
CA GLY A 95 -9.44 7.33 -18.09
C GLY A 95 -9.62 8.80 -18.49
N TYR A 96 -10.85 9.26 -18.67
CA TYR A 96 -11.17 10.61 -19.15
C TYR A 96 -11.23 11.67 -18.03
N TYR A 97 -11.40 11.23 -16.78
CA TYR A 97 -11.54 12.13 -15.64
C TYR A 97 -10.34 12.03 -14.71
N LYS A 98 -9.96 13.17 -14.14
CA LYS A 98 -9.02 13.19 -13.01
C LYS A 98 -9.61 12.36 -11.87
N LEU A 99 -8.74 11.60 -11.20
CA LEU A 99 -9.16 10.84 -10.03
C LEU A 99 -9.78 11.78 -8.97
N PRO A 100 -10.97 11.47 -8.44
CA PRO A 100 -11.59 12.26 -7.37
C PRO A 100 -10.67 12.39 -6.15
N SER A 101 -10.76 13.52 -5.44
CA SER A 101 -9.91 13.79 -4.27
C SER A 101 -10.16 12.83 -3.09
N ASP A 102 -11.35 12.25 -3.04
CA ASP A 102 -11.75 11.23 -2.09
C ASP A 102 -11.35 9.81 -2.51
N SER A 103 -10.69 9.64 -3.66
CA SER A 103 -10.16 8.35 -4.10
C SER A 103 -8.65 8.23 -3.86
N PRO A 104 -8.14 7.08 -3.39
CA PRO A 104 -6.72 6.86 -3.21
C PRO A 104 -6.01 6.65 -4.54
N HIS A 105 -4.86 7.30 -4.73
CA HIS A 105 -3.96 6.94 -5.83
C HIS A 105 -3.23 5.63 -5.56
N TYR A 106 -2.79 5.40 -4.32
CA TYR A 106 -2.11 4.17 -3.91
C TYR A 106 -2.85 3.60 -2.70
N PHE A 107 -3.18 2.32 -2.74
CA PHE A 107 -3.85 1.63 -1.64
C PHE A 107 -3.49 0.14 -1.63
N ILE A 108 -3.76 -0.49 -0.49
CA ILE A 108 -3.64 -1.92 -0.27
C ILE A 108 -5.04 -2.51 -0.16
N GLU A 109 -5.25 -3.63 -0.85
CA GLU A 109 -6.47 -4.41 -0.81
C GLU A 109 -6.14 -5.79 -0.26
N ARG A 110 -6.83 -6.21 0.81
CA ARG A 110 -6.55 -7.51 1.41
C ARG A 110 -6.95 -8.63 0.47
N ALA A 111 -6.03 -9.56 0.23
CA ALA A 111 -6.27 -10.73 -0.62
C ALA A 111 -7.37 -11.65 -0.06
N SER A 112 -7.54 -11.67 1.27
CA SER A 112 -8.59 -12.45 1.92
C SER A 112 -9.15 -11.77 3.15
N ARG A 113 -10.49 -11.71 3.23
CA ARG A 113 -11.22 -11.24 4.41
C ARG A 113 -11.23 -12.24 5.56
N ARG A 114 -10.75 -13.47 5.34
CA ARG A 114 -10.67 -14.51 6.37
C ARG A 114 -9.55 -14.27 7.37
N VAL A 115 -8.60 -13.37 7.08
CA VAL A 115 -7.49 -13.05 7.97
C VAL A 115 -7.92 -11.91 8.90
N PRO A 116 -8.08 -12.16 10.20
CA PRO A 116 -8.50 -11.12 11.14
C PRO A 116 -7.47 -9.99 11.23
N GLY A 117 -7.95 -8.76 11.44
CA GLY A 117 -7.10 -7.58 11.65
C GLY A 117 -6.58 -6.91 10.37
N LEU A 118 -6.61 -7.58 9.21
CA LEU A 118 -6.25 -6.96 7.94
C LEU A 118 -7.33 -6.00 7.45
N GLN A 119 -6.92 -4.79 7.10
CA GLN A 119 -7.78 -3.74 6.57
C GLN A 119 -7.32 -3.30 5.19
N ASP A 120 -8.27 -2.79 4.41
CA ASP A 120 -8.03 -2.13 3.13
C ASP A 120 -7.68 -0.67 3.43
N LEU A 121 -6.46 -0.23 3.08
CA LEU A 121 -5.94 1.09 3.48
C LEU A 121 -5.39 1.85 2.28
N GLY A 122 -5.65 3.15 2.22
CA GLY A 122 -5.19 4.04 1.17
C GLY A 122 -4.31 5.16 1.70
N LEU A 123 -3.35 5.58 0.89
CA LEU A 123 -2.46 6.68 1.19
C LEU A 123 -3.10 8.03 0.84
N LYS A 124 -3.61 8.74 1.85
CA LYS A 124 -4.22 10.07 1.72
C LYS A 124 -3.18 11.17 1.98
N LYS A 125 -3.08 12.16 1.10
CA LYS A 125 -2.23 13.35 1.32
C LYS A 125 -2.98 14.36 2.18
N SER A 126 -2.29 15.02 3.11
CA SER A 126 -2.82 16.20 3.78
C SER A 126 -2.83 17.39 2.83
N HIS A 127 -3.90 18.18 2.80
CA HIS A 127 -4.03 19.39 1.99
C HIS A 127 -3.37 20.63 2.62
N LEU A 128 -2.33 20.46 3.43
CA LEU A 128 -1.62 21.59 4.03
C LEU A 128 -0.95 22.43 2.93
N LEU A 129 -1.14 23.74 2.98
CA LEU A 129 -0.70 24.71 1.96
C LEU A 129 0.83 24.80 1.83
N VAL A 130 1.60 24.24 2.77
CA VAL A 130 3.06 24.26 2.76
C VAL A 130 3.60 22.89 2.34
N PRO A 131 4.24 22.75 1.16
CA PRO A 131 4.77 21.47 0.67
C PRO A 131 5.74 20.79 1.63
N ALA A 132 6.56 21.58 2.35
CA ALA A 132 7.51 21.07 3.35
C ALA A 132 6.86 20.43 4.59
N LYS A 133 5.55 20.65 4.79
CA LYS A 133 4.73 20.09 5.88
C LYS A 133 3.70 19.08 5.38
N ALA A 134 3.77 18.66 4.11
CA ALA A 134 2.83 17.69 3.56
C ALA A 134 3.05 16.32 4.21
N CYS A 135 2.13 15.92 5.08
CA CYS A 135 2.09 14.58 5.66
C CYS A 135 1.11 13.69 4.89
N MET A 136 1.27 12.39 5.02
CA MET A 136 0.33 11.40 4.51
C MET A 136 -0.27 10.61 5.66
N THR A 137 -1.47 10.08 5.45
CA THR A 137 -2.14 9.21 6.40
C THR A 137 -2.63 7.96 5.69
N ALA A 138 -2.47 6.80 6.32
CA ALA A 138 -3.08 5.55 5.88
C ALA A 138 -4.48 5.45 6.47
N VAL A 139 -5.50 5.49 5.62
CA VAL A 139 -6.91 5.59 6.03
C VAL A 139 -7.70 4.46 5.37
N PRO A 140 -8.73 3.89 6.04
CA PRO A 140 -9.60 2.88 5.44
C PRO A 140 -10.17 3.27 4.08
N VAL A 141 -10.24 2.28 3.18
CA VAL A 141 -10.77 2.43 1.81
C VAL A 141 -11.96 1.51 1.61
N ASP A 142 -13.04 2.05 1.06
CA ASP A 142 -14.13 1.26 0.50
C ASP A 142 -13.75 0.82 -0.92
N ILE A 143 -13.10 -0.35 -1.01
CA ILE A 143 -12.65 -0.93 -2.28
C ILE A 143 -13.80 -1.11 -3.27
N ARG A 144 -15.01 -1.39 -2.78
CA ARG A 144 -16.17 -1.62 -3.65
C ARG A 144 -16.78 -0.31 -4.16
N GLY A 145 -16.31 0.84 -3.69
CA GLY A 145 -16.81 2.14 -4.10
C GLY A 145 -18.30 2.34 -3.85
N LYS A 146 -18.88 1.68 -2.85
CA LYS A 146 -20.32 1.76 -2.54
C LYS A 146 -20.73 3.18 -2.17
N THR A 147 -19.80 3.90 -1.55
CA THR A 147 -19.98 5.30 -1.16
C THR A 147 -19.48 6.29 -2.19
N SER A 148 -18.87 5.81 -3.29
CA SER A 148 -18.38 6.63 -4.39
C SER A 148 -19.48 6.90 -5.40
N LYS A 149 -19.62 8.17 -5.84
CA LYS A 149 -20.49 8.55 -6.95
C LYS A 149 -20.17 7.77 -8.24
N TYR A 150 -18.92 7.34 -8.39
CA TYR A 150 -18.41 6.72 -9.61
C TYR A 150 -18.25 5.20 -9.50
N GLY A 151 -18.61 4.59 -8.37
CA GLY A 151 -18.43 3.15 -8.15
C GLY A 151 -16.97 2.70 -8.11
N ILE A 152 -16.05 3.61 -7.78
CA ILE A 152 -14.61 3.33 -7.68
C ILE A 152 -14.13 3.38 -6.23
N PRO A 153 -12.98 2.76 -5.89
CA PRO A 153 -12.40 2.86 -4.56
C PRO A 153 -12.33 4.30 -4.05
N ASN A 154 -12.82 4.52 -2.82
CA ASN A 154 -12.78 5.82 -2.16
C ASN A 154 -12.49 5.67 -0.66
N PHE A 155 -11.95 6.72 -0.05
CA PHE A 155 -11.69 6.75 1.39
C PHE A 155 -13.02 6.65 2.14
N VAL A 156 -13.05 5.81 3.18
CA VAL A 156 -14.19 5.75 4.09
C VAL A 156 -14.35 7.11 4.76
N LYS A 157 -15.57 7.65 4.71
CA LYS A 157 -15.91 8.92 5.34
C LYS A 157 -15.61 8.83 6.85
N ASP A 158 -14.93 9.86 7.37
CA ASP A 158 -14.51 9.94 8.78
C ASP A 158 -13.65 8.75 9.24
N GLY A 159 -12.99 8.06 8.30
CA GLY A 159 -12.10 6.93 8.58
C GLY A 159 -10.92 7.35 9.46
N VAL A 160 -10.72 6.62 10.56
CA VAL A 160 -9.63 6.87 11.50
C VAL A 160 -8.30 6.45 10.86
N PRO A 161 -7.28 7.33 10.82
CA PRO A 161 -5.96 6.96 10.33
C PRO A 161 -5.33 5.84 11.16
N VAL A 162 -4.84 4.80 10.49
CA VAL A 162 -4.08 3.72 11.15
C VAL A 162 -2.63 4.16 11.36
N PHE A 163 -2.06 4.83 10.36
CA PHE A 163 -0.70 5.35 10.42
C PHE A 163 -0.66 6.79 9.91
N ARG A 164 0.21 7.60 10.51
CA ARG A 164 0.63 8.88 9.95
C ARG A 164 2.05 8.76 9.42
N ILE A 165 2.30 9.42 8.31
CA ILE A 165 3.55 9.31 7.56
C ILE A 165 4.06 10.72 7.34
N ASP A 166 5.19 11.04 7.94
CA ASP A 166 5.89 12.30 7.75
C ASP A 166 7.27 12.03 7.16
N ARG A 167 7.48 12.46 5.92
CA ARG A 167 8.66 12.14 5.10
C ARG A 167 8.95 10.65 5.10
N ASN A 168 9.90 10.20 5.93
CA ASN A 168 10.34 8.81 6.04
C ASN A 168 9.90 8.13 7.35
N ARG A 169 9.23 8.85 8.25
CA ARG A 169 8.80 8.37 9.56
C ARG A 169 7.34 7.92 9.52
N TRP A 170 7.06 6.86 10.24
CA TRP A 170 5.73 6.28 10.42
C TRP A 170 5.39 6.33 11.90
N THR A 171 4.23 6.89 12.23
CA THR A 171 3.71 6.93 13.59
C THR A 171 2.35 6.27 13.66
N ASP A 172 2.01 5.76 14.83
CA ASP A 172 0.67 5.28 15.13
C ASP A 172 -0.34 6.45 15.27
N ALA A 173 -1.56 6.12 15.68
CA ALA A 173 -2.64 7.07 15.90
C ALA A 173 -2.36 8.05 17.07
N GLN A 174 -1.55 7.63 18.04
CA GLN A 174 -1.13 8.41 19.20
C GLN A 174 0.08 9.31 18.91
N GLY A 175 0.72 9.13 17.75
CA GLY A 175 1.91 9.88 17.33
C GLY A 175 3.22 9.26 17.78
N ALA A 176 3.22 8.05 18.35
CA ALA A 176 4.44 7.34 18.70
C ALA A 176 5.11 6.78 17.45
N LEU A 177 6.45 6.82 17.42
CA LEU A 177 7.25 6.34 16.29
C LEU A 177 7.22 4.82 16.22
N ILE A 178 6.69 4.27 15.12
CA ILE A 178 6.63 2.82 14.90
C ILE A 178 7.64 2.34 13.87
N ALA A 179 8.01 3.19 12.89
CA ALA A 179 9.02 2.84 11.91
C ALA A 179 9.65 4.06 11.23
N SER A 180 10.82 3.85 10.63
CA SER A 180 11.53 4.83 9.83
C SER A 180 12.14 4.19 8.59
N MET A 181 12.02 4.86 7.46
CA MET A 181 12.55 4.42 6.18
C MET A 181 13.92 5.05 5.93
N ASN A 182 14.90 4.23 5.60
CA ASN A 182 16.21 4.70 5.17
C ASN A 182 16.38 4.39 3.68
N GLU A 183 16.75 5.41 2.91
CA GLU A 183 17.24 5.24 1.56
C GLU A 183 18.76 5.38 1.64
N THR A 184 19.48 4.26 1.50
CA THR A 184 20.94 4.28 1.46
C THR A 184 21.39 4.72 0.05
N THR A 185 22.60 5.27 -0.06
CA THR A 185 23.21 5.74 -1.31
C THR A 185 23.18 4.69 -2.43
N ASP A 186 23.19 3.41 -2.06
CA ASP A 186 23.22 2.25 -2.97
C ASP A 186 21.84 1.83 -3.50
N LYS A 187 20.82 2.71 -3.44
CA LYS A 187 19.42 2.42 -3.82
C LYS A 187 18.78 1.27 -3.03
N GLN A 188 19.41 0.85 -1.94
CA GLN A 188 18.83 -0.14 -1.04
C GLN A 188 17.76 0.53 -0.18
N HIS A 189 16.54 -0.01 -0.25
CA HIS A 189 15.42 0.47 0.55
C HIS A 189 15.31 -0.36 1.82
N SER A 190 15.39 0.30 2.97
CA SER A 190 15.20 -0.35 4.26
C SER A 190 14.14 0.34 5.12
N LEU A 191 13.49 -0.46 5.97
CA LEU A 191 12.48 -0.01 6.92
C LEU A 191 12.86 -0.53 8.31
N VAL A 192 13.20 0.38 9.22
CA VAL A 192 13.48 0.06 10.62
C VAL A 192 12.20 0.23 11.42
N ILE A 193 11.67 -0.86 11.93
CA ILE A 193 10.46 -0.95 12.78
C ILE A 193 10.92 -0.90 14.25
N THR A 194 10.49 0.13 14.97
CA THR A 194 10.99 0.48 16.30
C THR A 194 10.07 0.02 17.44
N ALA A 195 8.87 -0.45 17.12
CA ALA A 195 7.88 -0.88 18.10
C ALA A 195 7.42 -2.32 17.82
N ALA A 196 7.03 -3.04 18.87
CA ALA A 196 6.38 -4.32 18.72
C ALA A 196 4.96 -4.12 18.18
N LEU A 197 4.60 -4.83 17.11
CA LEU A 197 3.32 -4.65 16.42
C LEU A 197 2.56 -5.97 16.31
N PRO A 198 1.23 -5.98 16.43
CA PRO A 198 0.43 -7.15 16.05
C PRO A 198 0.72 -7.53 14.59
N ARG A 199 0.78 -8.82 14.27
CA ARG A 199 1.09 -9.33 12.91
C ARG A 199 0.32 -8.61 11.81
N ALA A 200 -0.98 -8.39 12.00
CA ALA A 200 -1.81 -7.69 11.02
C ALA A 200 -1.36 -6.24 10.77
N GLN A 201 -0.99 -5.50 11.82
CA GLN A 201 -0.45 -4.15 11.67
C GLN A 201 0.93 -4.14 11.03
N PHE A 202 1.76 -5.13 11.36
CA PHE A 202 3.07 -5.32 10.73
C PHE A 202 2.91 -5.56 9.22
N ASP A 203 2.05 -6.50 8.81
CA ASP A 203 1.77 -6.79 7.40
C ASP A 203 1.22 -5.56 6.66
N MET A 204 0.30 -4.79 7.28
CA MET A 204 -0.20 -3.52 6.73
C MET A 204 0.92 -2.49 6.55
N LEU A 205 1.82 -2.36 7.53
CA LEU A 205 2.95 -1.43 7.47
C LEU A 205 3.90 -1.80 6.33
N VAL A 206 4.22 -3.08 6.16
CA VAL A 206 5.06 -3.58 5.05
C VAL A 206 4.41 -3.29 3.70
N ALA A 207 3.12 -3.59 3.55
CA ALA A 207 2.40 -3.31 2.32
C ALA A 207 2.35 -1.80 1.98
N LEU A 208 2.07 -0.95 2.97
CA LEU A 208 2.04 0.51 2.76
C LEU A 208 3.44 1.08 2.50
N TRP A 209 4.48 0.52 3.09
CA TRP A 209 5.86 0.85 2.77
C TRP A 209 6.15 0.56 1.30
N CYS A 210 5.72 -0.59 0.79
CA CYS A 210 5.83 -0.93 -0.64
C CYS A 210 5.07 0.07 -1.53
N CYS A 211 3.82 0.44 -1.19
CA CYS A 211 3.09 1.49 -1.92
C CYS A 211 3.83 2.84 -1.93
N LYS A 212 4.48 3.20 -0.81
CA LYS A 212 5.25 4.44 -0.70
C LYS A 212 6.51 4.40 -1.56
N LEU A 213 7.22 3.27 -1.58
CA LEU A 213 8.37 3.06 -2.47
C LEU A 213 7.96 3.15 -3.94
N TRP A 214 6.85 2.51 -4.31
CA TRP A 214 6.31 2.60 -5.66
C TRP A 214 6.03 4.05 -6.06
N LYS A 215 5.31 4.79 -5.21
CA LYS A 215 5.03 6.21 -5.42
C LYS A 215 6.31 7.04 -5.59
N SER A 216 7.33 6.79 -4.76
CA SER A 216 8.62 7.47 -4.87
C SER A 216 9.35 7.09 -6.18
N GLY A 217 9.32 5.83 -6.58
CA GLY A 217 9.90 5.34 -7.83
C GLY A 217 9.28 6.01 -9.05
N VAL A 218 7.95 6.06 -9.13
CA VAL A 218 7.23 6.76 -10.21
C VAL A 218 7.53 8.26 -10.23
N ALA A 219 7.68 8.89 -9.07
CA ALA A 219 8.01 10.32 -8.99
C ALA A 219 9.46 10.64 -9.39
N LYS A 220 10.40 9.71 -9.15
CA LYS A 220 11.83 9.83 -9.47
C LYS A 220 12.17 9.31 -10.88
N ALA A 221 11.31 8.48 -11.48
CA ALA A 221 11.51 7.98 -12.84
C ALA A 221 11.76 9.15 -13.79
N GLU A 222 12.85 9.07 -14.54
CA GLU A 222 13.18 10.09 -15.53
C GLU A 222 11.98 10.30 -16.43
N LYS A 223 11.41 11.50 -16.40
CA LYS A 223 10.37 11.87 -17.34
C LYS A 223 11.04 11.84 -18.69
N VAL A 224 10.81 10.77 -19.48
CA VAL A 224 11.21 10.71 -20.87
C VAL A 224 10.71 12.01 -21.50
N HIS A 225 11.64 12.91 -21.77
CA HIS A 225 11.33 14.20 -22.35
C HIS A 225 10.87 13.85 -23.77
N GLU A 226 9.56 13.80 -24.02
CA GLU A 226 9.02 13.42 -25.34
C GLU A 226 9.46 14.40 -26.46
N GLY A 227 10.26 15.42 -26.13
CA GLY A 227 10.78 16.41 -27.06
C GLY A 227 9.65 17.20 -27.72
N ILE A 228 10.02 17.94 -28.76
CA ILE A 228 9.07 18.67 -29.62
C ILE A 228 8.08 17.70 -30.29
N ASP A 229 8.45 16.43 -30.48
CA ASP A 229 7.62 15.43 -31.15
C ASP A 229 6.45 14.94 -30.28
N GLY A 230 6.64 14.81 -28.97
CA GLY A 230 5.55 14.57 -28.03
C GLY A 230 4.55 15.72 -27.96
N VAL A 231 5.07 16.96 -28.00
CA VAL A 231 4.22 18.17 -28.05
C VAL A 231 3.47 18.24 -29.38
N ARG A 232 4.11 17.95 -30.52
CA ARG A 232 3.46 17.87 -31.84
C ARG A 232 2.40 16.78 -31.88
N ARG A 233 2.67 15.60 -31.29
CA ARG A 233 1.70 14.50 -31.20
C ARG A 233 0.49 14.90 -30.38
N LYS A 234 0.69 15.55 -29.22
CA LYS A 234 -0.41 16.06 -28.37
C LYS A 234 -1.20 17.18 -29.06
N MET A 235 -0.53 18.10 -29.76
CA MET A 235 -1.18 19.14 -30.56
C MET A 235 -1.99 18.56 -31.73
N ARG A 236 -1.46 17.53 -32.40
CA ARG A 236 -2.17 16.83 -33.47
C ARG A 236 -3.42 16.12 -32.93
N LEU A 237 -3.28 15.38 -31.83
CA LEU A 237 -4.41 14.73 -31.16
C LEU A 237 -5.44 15.75 -30.64
N ALA A 238 -5.00 16.91 -30.13
CA ALA A 238 -5.91 17.97 -29.70
C ALA A 238 -6.68 18.60 -30.87
N ARG A 239 -6.07 18.67 -32.08
CA ARG A 239 -6.76 19.09 -33.31
C ARG A 239 -7.70 18.03 -33.86
N GLU A 240 -7.31 16.76 -33.81
CA GLU A 240 -8.10 15.63 -34.32
C GLU A 240 -9.30 15.28 -33.44
N PHE A 241 -9.16 15.42 -32.11
CA PHE A 241 -10.19 15.01 -31.14
C PHE A 241 -10.83 16.17 -30.36
N GLY A 242 -10.43 17.42 -30.64
CA GLY A 242 -11.23 18.63 -30.42
C GLY A 242 -11.61 18.98 -28.97
N PHE A 243 -10.76 19.73 -28.28
CA PHE A 243 -11.23 20.64 -27.22
C PHE A 243 -11.83 21.87 -27.93
N LYS A 244 -13.14 21.84 -28.23
CA LYS A 244 -13.88 23.05 -28.64
C LYS A 244 -14.05 23.94 -27.40
N GLY A 245 -13.00 24.68 -27.08
CA GLY A 245 -13.10 25.87 -26.24
C GLY A 245 -14.07 26.84 -26.89
N SER A 246 -15.11 27.15 -26.14
CA SER A 246 -16.05 28.26 -26.21
C SER A 246 -15.78 29.33 -27.27
N THR A 247 -16.81 29.55 -28.08
CA THR A 247 -17.09 30.73 -28.88
C THR A 247 -16.63 32.03 -28.20
N MET A 248 -15.55 32.65 -28.68
CA MET A 248 -15.44 34.11 -28.68
C MET A 248 -15.91 34.57 -30.05
N GLY A 249 -17.13 35.10 -30.11
CA GLY A 249 -17.60 35.84 -31.27
C GLY A 249 -16.73 37.09 -31.46
N PRO A 250 -16.52 37.55 -32.71
CA PRO A 250 -15.88 38.84 -32.94
C PRO A 250 -16.82 39.94 -32.43
N GLY A 251 -16.54 40.41 -31.21
CA GLY A 251 -17.10 41.65 -30.67
C GLY A 251 -16.62 42.83 -31.51
N GLY A 252 -17.57 43.67 -31.90
CA GLY A 252 -17.42 44.70 -32.92
C GLY A 252 -16.32 45.72 -32.67
N ALA A 253 -15.71 46.14 -33.77
CA ALA A 253 -14.97 47.38 -33.86
C ALA A 253 -15.98 48.51 -34.15
N ALA A 254 -16.28 49.31 -33.12
CA ALA A 254 -16.78 50.66 -33.28
C ALA A 254 -15.61 51.62 -33.02
N GLY A 255 -15.36 52.55 -33.94
CA GLY A 255 -14.55 53.74 -33.71
C GLY A 255 -13.45 54.00 -34.74
N ALA A 256 -13.74 54.87 -35.71
CA ALA A 256 -13.09 56.18 -35.91
C ALA A 256 -13.06 56.61 -37.40
N PHE A 257 -13.56 57.84 -37.60
CA PHE A 257 -13.60 58.69 -38.80
C PHE A 257 -14.72 58.44 -39.82
#